data_AF-A0A6L3VSG5-F1
#
_entry.id   AF-A0A6L3VSG5-F1
#
_cell.length_a   1.000
_cell.length_b   1.000
_cell.length_c   1.000
_cell.angle_alpha   90.00
_cell.angle_beta   90.00
_cell.angle_gamma   90.00
#
_symmetry.space_group_name_H-M   'P 1'
#
loop_
_entity.id
_entity.type
_entity.pdbx_description
1 polymer ?
#
loop_
_entity_poly.entity_id
_entity_poly.type
_entity_poly.pdbx_seq_one_letter_code
_entity_poly.pdbx_strand_id
1 'polypeptide(L)'
;MAVPASGAGAERREVPEQSSGAEARDAEGTSVGEAERSAVADASEQSADVGGVVESGSDGEGARTAPSGPGPVAGRRSVGEAAVEVVRLGGDGVAALGGEDAQAGLFARGGTPARRGPAERDGETTTGARRVLAGRIRPSGERARRVVRQVVRTADLEALPVPADTGTAFDGRTFVVVDDGCGVALELADLLERHGARVRTPLDVDGECDGLVHLAALRPGATAVLPDAYAGIRGALAGGLRWLVVASGAGGTFGRAFDGGGIGDPGPGAGLRGLARTVAQEYPDTLVRAVDVDTKDTPRAIALRILAELLDARGPVVVGHEGDLRHTTRLVPAELRGEARVPLERDGVVLLTGGARGVTARVALELARTTGCHIEVMGRTLEPVGPASFPDVPDEAGLRRALVAQGGRRPAEIEATVRRILAEREIRANLDALKEHAASVRYHAGDVREPRVVRDVVDRVYLRHGRLDGVVHGAGIVEDRLVRDKEPQSFERVYRTKVDGASALAAAVKPDVGFFVVFGSVAGVHGNRGQADYAAANEACDTLAHVWRTRLRGRVLVADWGPWAGGGMVSPELAREYARRGIGLIDPDAGVAALLREIAHGDETQVVFTGTVR
;
A
#
# COMPACT_ATOMS: atom_id res chain seq x y z
N MET A 1 -61.07 10.11 1.18
CA MET A 1 -62.09 11.19 1.23
C MET A 1 -62.85 11.07 2.54
N ALA A 2 -63.41 12.19 3.02
CA ALA A 2 -64.39 12.31 4.12
C ALA A 2 -63.99 11.83 5.53
N VAL A 3 -63.98 12.77 6.47
CA VAL A 3 -64.15 12.56 7.93
C VAL A 3 -65.65 12.59 8.25
N PRO A 4 -66.11 12.11 9.42
CA PRO A 4 -66.33 12.98 10.61
C PRO A 4 -65.68 12.38 11.89
N ALA A 5 -65.20 13.12 12.90
CA ALA A 5 -65.79 14.25 13.67
C ALA A 5 -66.96 13.80 14.58
N SER A 6 -67.11 14.24 15.84
CA SER A 6 -66.29 15.11 16.70
C SER A 6 -66.85 15.15 18.14
N GLY A 7 -66.05 15.60 19.12
CA GLY A 7 -66.49 15.95 20.49
C GLY A 7 -66.22 14.84 21.52
N ALA A 8 -65.63 15.04 22.71
CA ALA A 8 -65.54 16.16 23.68
C ALA A 8 -66.51 16.00 24.86
N GLY A 9 -65.98 16.18 26.08
CA GLY A 9 -66.67 16.00 27.35
C GLY A 9 -65.75 15.28 28.35
N ALA A 10 -65.51 15.89 29.51
CA ALA A 10 -64.67 15.35 30.57
C ALA A 10 -65.38 15.51 31.92
N GLU A 11 -65.18 14.56 32.84
CA GLU A 11 -65.50 14.76 34.25
C GLU A 11 -64.59 13.91 35.14
N ARG A 12 -64.44 14.31 36.41
CA ARG A 12 -63.50 13.72 37.39
C ARG A 12 -64.26 13.06 38.54
N ARG A 13 -63.82 11.89 38.99
CA ARG A 13 -64.03 11.28 40.32
C ARG A 13 -63.11 10.05 40.44
N GLU A 14 -62.60 9.61 41.59
CA GLU A 14 -62.45 10.21 42.93
C GLU A 14 -61.30 9.44 43.64
N VAL A 15 -60.75 9.92 44.77
CA VAL A 15 -59.58 9.30 45.45
C VAL A 15 -59.94 8.93 46.90
N PRO A 16 -59.47 7.75 47.38
CA PRO A 16 -58.74 7.64 48.67
C PRO A 16 -57.30 7.13 48.42
N GLU A 17 -56.23 7.53 49.14
CA GLU A 17 -55.97 7.55 50.60
C GLU A 17 -55.94 6.15 51.24
N GLN A 18 -55.07 5.78 52.19
CA GLN A 18 -53.91 6.38 52.91
C GLN A 18 -53.10 5.19 53.54
N SER A 19 -51.91 5.24 54.18
CA SER A 19 -50.76 6.16 54.43
C SER A 19 -49.57 5.25 54.90
N SER A 20 -48.43 5.59 55.54
CA SER A 20 -47.74 6.79 56.07
C SER A 20 -46.22 6.45 56.28
N GLY A 21 -45.38 7.39 56.76
CA GLY A 21 -43.98 7.16 57.19
C GLY A 21 -42.91 7.49 56.14
N ALA A 22 -42.03 8.50 56.23
CA ALA A 22 -41.52 9.32 57.35
C ALA A 22 -40.73 8.54 58.42
N GLU A 23 -39.61 9.00 58.99
CA GLU A 23 -38.82 10.27 58.89
C GLU A 23 -37.33 9.91 58.57
N ALA A 24 -36.26 10.73 58.50
CA ALA A 24 -35.94 12.11 58.92
C ALA A 24 -34.70 12.68 58.15
N ARG A 25 -34.66 14.01 57.94
CA ARG A 25 -33.53 14.99 58.13
C ARG A 25 -32.13 14.76 57.50
N ASP A 26 -31.34 15.78 57.12
CA ASP A 26 -31.51 17.24 56.85
C ASP A 26 -30.29 17.66 55.97
N ALA A 27 -30.41 18.53 54.96
CA ALA A 27 -30.24 20.00 54.99
C ALA A 27 -28.85 20.47 55.54
N GLU A 28 -28.10 21.42 54.95
CA GLU A 28 -28.31 22.42 53.89
C GLU A 28 -27.02 22.55 53.02
N GLY A 29 -26.97 23.17 51.83
CA GLY A 29 -27.99 23.76 50.97
C GLY A 29 -27.42 24.80 49.97
N THR A 30 -28.22 25.18 48.96
CA THR A 30 -28.25 26.53 48.32
C THR A 30 -27.01 26.97 47.49
N SER A 31 -27.09 27.38 46.21
CA SER A 31 -28.15 27.57 45.18
C SER A 31 -27.45 27.60 43.78
N VAL A 32 -28.01 27.91 42.58
CA VAL A 32 -29.22 28.60 42.07
C VAL A 32 -29.72 27.87 40.78
N GLY A 33 -30.91 28.21 40.28
CA GLY A 33 -31.44 27.79 38.97
C GLY A 33 -30.74 28.41 37.73
N GLU A 34 -31.03 27.98 36.49
CA GLU A 34 -32.24 28.27 35.67
C GLU A 34 -32.26 29.74 35.14
N ALA A 35 -32.56 30.09 33.87
CA ALA A 35 -32.81 29.39 32.58
C ALA A 35 -32.66 30.42 31.39
N GLU A 36 -33.02 30.23 30.10
CA GLU A 36 -33.67 29.12 29.37
C GLU A 36 -33.23 28.93 27.88
N ARG A 37 -33.59 29.79 26.90
CA ARG A 37 -33.47 29.50 25.43
C ARG A 37 -33.18 30.70 24.48
N SER A 38 -32.69 30.36 23.29
CA SER A 38 -33.07 30.92 21.95
C SER A 38 -32.44 32.21 21.36
N ALA A 39 -31.37 32.02 20.56
CA ALA A 39 -31.24 32.35 19.11
C ALA A 39 -31.44 33.77 18.49
N VAL A 40 -30.74 33.95 17.33
CA VAL A 40 -30.91 34.93 16.22
C VAL A 40 -30.17 36.29 16.30
N ALA A 41 -29.66 36.73 15.13
CA ALA A 41 -28.98 37.99 14.78
C ALA A 41 -27.59 38.24 15.44
N ASP A 42 -26.50 38.61 14.76
CA ASP A 42 -26.24 39.45 13.55
C ASP A 42 -26.15 40.96 13.84
N ALA A 43 -24.92 41.50 13.76
CA ALA A 43 -24.59 42.92 13.77
C ALA A 43 -23.14 43.15 13.29
N SER A 44 -22.97 43.85 12.17
CA SER A 44 -21.68 44.33 11.63
C SER A 44 -21.44 45.80 12.00
N GLU A 45 -20.18 46.22 12.20
CA GLU A 45 -19.66 47.61 12.07
C GLU A 45 -18.14 47.62 12.37
N GLN A 46 -17.27 48.55 11.96
CA GLN A 46 -17.28 49.77 11.11
C GLN A 46 -16.16 49.62 10.03
N SER A 47 -16.06 50.26 8.84
CA SER A 47 -16.21 51.67 8.39
C SER A 47 -15.23 52.67 9.07
N ALA A 48 -14.85 53.86 8.55
CA ALA A 48 -14.50 54.34 7.19
C ALA A 48 -13.58 55.61 7.40
N ASP A 49 -13.14 56.45 6.46
CA ASP A 49 -13.36 56.63 5.01
C ASP A 49 -12.21 57.48 4.36
N VAL A 50 -12.29 57.74 3.03
CA VAL A 50 -11.85 58.93 2.25
C VAL A 50 -10.57 59.73 2.62
N GLY A 51 -9.74 60.03 1.60
CA GLY A 51 -8.90 61.23 1.57
C GLY A 51 -7.76 61.24 0.53
N GLY A 52 -7.68 62.26 -0.34
CA GLY A 52 -6.54 62.47 -1.25
C GLY A 52 -6.60 63.83 -1.96
N VAL A 53 -5.46 64.31 -2.52
CA VAL A 53 -5.38 65.47 -3.45
C VAL A 53 -3.98 65.59 -4.12
N VAL A 54 -4.00 65.84 -5.45
CA VAL A 54 -3.15 66.69 -6.35
C VAL A 54 -1.83 67.25 -5.75
N GLU A 55 -0.62 67.25 -6.36
CA GLU A 55 -0.09 67.24 -7.78
C GLU A 55 1.35 66.58 -7.81
N SER A 56 2.29 66.62 -8.79
CA SER A 56 2.50 67.19 -10.16
C SER A 56 3.66 66.50 -10.93
N GLY A 57 3.88 66.87 -12.21
CA GLY A 57 5.23 66.93 -12.85
C GLY A 57 5.60 65.96 -14.00
N SER A 58 5.61 66.47 -15.25
CA SER A 58 6.54 66.23 -16.41
C SER A 58 7.29 64.89 -16.59
N ASP A 59 7.54 64.32 -17.78
CA ASP A 59 7.20 64.63 -19.19
C ASP A 59 7.58 63.39 -20.06
N GLY A 60 7.11 63.27 -21.32
CA GLY A 60 7.70 62.32 -22.30
C GLY A 60 6.76 61.73 -23.37
N GLU A 61 7.18 61.81 -24.64
CA GLU A 61 6.50 61.32 -25.86
C GLU A 61 6.55 59.78 -26.01
N GLY A 62 5.73 59.10 -26.85
CA GLY A 62 4.66 59.55 -27.76
C GLY A 62 4.20 58.43 -28.73
N ALA A 63 3.28 58.76 -29.67
CA ALA A 63 2.67 57.89 -30.71
C ALA A 63 1.81 56.69 -30.20
N ARG A 64 0.51 56.56 -30.50
CA ARG A 64 -0.18 56.32 -31.80
C ARG A 64 0.23 54.96 -32.43
N THR A 65 -0.66 54.05 -32.84
CA THR A 65 -2.13 54.16 -33.08
C THR A 65 -2.85 52.80 -32.99
N ALA A 66 -4.14 52.82 -32.63
CA ALA A 66 -5.12 51.72 -32.87
C ALA A 66 -5.74 51.90 -34.31
N PRO A 67 -6.85 51.25 -34.79
CA PRO A 67 -7.99 50.64 -34.04
C PRO A 67 -8.69 49.38 -34.65
N SER A 68 -9.78 48.94 -33.99
CA SER A 68 -10.96 48.22 -34.55
C SER A 68 -10.77 46.78 -35.10
N GLY A 69 -11.80 45.91 -35.16
CA GLY A 69 -13.24 46.04 -34.84
C GLY A 69 -13.96 44.66 -34.71
N PRO A 70 -15.28 44.60 -34.45
CA PRO A 70 -15.87 43.45 -33.72
C PRO A 70 -16.91 42.55 -34.46
N GLY A 71 -16.74 41.22 -34.35
CA GLY A 71 -17.80 40.18 -34.43
C GLY A 71 -18.61 40.05 -35.73
N PRO A 72 -19.76 39.33 -35.75
CA PRO A 72 -20.25 38.29 -34.81
C PRO A 72 -20.88 37.05 -35.53
N VAL A 73 -21.72 36.27 -34.81
CA VAL A 73 -22.74 35.29 -35.30
C VAL A 73 -22.33 33.80 -35.42
N ALA A 74 -23.29 32.91 -35.11
CA ALA A 74 -23.15 31.49 -34.80
C ALA A 74 -23.39 30.50 -35.98
N GLY A 75 -22.97 29.24 -35.79
CA GLY A 75 -23.29 28.07 -36.62
C GLY A 75 -23.44 26.79 -35.77
N ARG A 76 -24.05 25.71 -36.31
CA ARG A 76 -24.43 24.49 -35.56
C ARG A 76 -23.91 23.18 -36.21
N ARG A 77 -23.52 22.23 -35.35
CA ARG A 77 -23.56 20.74 -35.51
C ARG A 77 -22.57 20.03 -36.46
N SER A 78 -22.56 18.69 -36.31
CA SER A 78 -21.69 17.64 -36.90
C SER A 78 -20.24 17.68 -36.38
N VAL A 79 -19.65 16.64 -35.77
CA VAL A 79 -19.62 15.18 -36.09
C VAL A 79 -18.83 14.89 -37.36
N GLY A 80 -17.70 14.21 -37.19
CA GLY A 80 -16.85 13.69 -38.26
C GLY A 80 -15.86 12.68 -37.67
N GLU A 81 -15.88 11.46 -38.17
CA GLU A 81 -14.94 10.40 -37.78
C GLU A 81 -13.57 10.63 -38.42
N ALA A 82 -12.50 10.25 -37.71
CA ALA A 82 -11.15 10.17 -38.27
C ALA A 82 -10.81 8.70 -38.55
N ALA A 83 -11.10 8.24 -39.76
CA ALA A 83 -10.71 6.90 -40.21
C ALA A 83 -9.18 6.82 -40.36
N VAL A 84 -8.59 5.70 -39.89
CA VAL A 84 -7.16 5.40 -40.11
C VAL A 84 -7.05 4.42 -41.28
N GLU A 85 -6.35 4.85 -42.33
CA GLU A 85 -6.23 4.11 -43.58
C GLU A 85 -5.20 2.97 -43.49
N VAL A 86 -5.65 1.73 -43.65
CA VAL A 86 -4.80 0.54 -43.57
C VAL A 86 -4.24 0.18 -44.95
N VAL A 87 -3.01 0.62 -45.23
CA VAL A 87 -2.27 0.24 -46.44
C VAL A 87 -1.90 -1.25 -46.37
N ARG A 88 -2.61 -2.08 -47.15
CA ARG A 88 -2.18 -3.45 -47.47
C ARG A 88 -1.14 -3.42 -48.59
N LEU A 89 -0.02 -4.10 -48.37
CA LEU A 89 0.80 -4.66 -49.45
C LEU A 89 0.77 -6.19 -49.32
N GLY A 90 0.74 -6.89 -50.46
CA GLY A 90 0.63 -8.34 -50.50
C GLY A 90 0.99 -8.88 -51.89
N GLY A 91 1.28 -10.18 -51.93
CA GLY A 91 1.82 -10.88 -53.09
C GLY A 91 3.35 -10.83 -53.16
N ASP A 92 4.06 -11.89 -53.55
CA ASP A 92 3.60 -13.27 -53.80
C ASP A 92 4.77 -14.28 -53.74
N GLY A 93 4.45 -15.54 -53.45
CA GLY A 93 4.96 -16.63 -54.30
C GLY A 93 6.02 -17.63 -53.80
N VAL A 94 5.58 -18.90 -53.77
CA VAL A 94 6.19 -20.07 -54.46
C VAL A 94 7.23 -20.98 -53.73
N ALA A 95 6.83 -22.26 -53.66
CA ALA A 95 7.58 -23.53 -53.67
C ALA A 95 8.31 -24.06 -52.41
N ALA A 96 8.41 -25.40 -52.37
CA ALA A 96 8.94 -26.22 -51.26
C ALA A 96 9.92 -27.30 -51.76
N LEU A 97 10.87 -27.69 -50.89
CA LEU A 97 11.72 -28.91 -50.89
C LEU A 97 12.19 -29.15 -49.42
N GLY A 98 12.68 -30.32 -49.00
CA GLY A 98 12.81 -31.63 -49.67
C GLY A 98 13.95 -32.46 -49.05
N GLY A 99 13.65 -33.68 -48.58
CA GLY A 99 14.56 -34.53 -47.77
C GLY A 99 14.48 -34.18 -46.27
N GLU A 100 14.41 -35.11 -45.30
CA GLU A 100 15.15 -36.37 -45.08
C GLU A 100 16.65 -36.17 -44.82
N ASP A 101 17.09 -36.42 -43.58
CA ASP A 101 17.77 -37.68 -43.26
C ASP A 101 17.77 -37.98 -41.74
N ALA A 102 18.13 -39.19 -41.34
CA ALA A 102 18.18 -39.61 -39.94
C ALA A 102 19.38 -40.52 -39.63
N GLN A 103 19.95 -40.42 -38.42
CA GLN A 103 20.68 -41.55 -37.83
C GLN A 103 20.79 -41.49 -36.30
N ALA A 104 20.80 -42.66 -35.69
CA ALA A 104 20.97 -42.86 -34.25
C ALA A 104 22.31 -43.54 -33.95
N GLY A 105 22.88 -43.28 -32.77
CA GLY A 105 24.18 -43.83 -32.35
C GLY A 105 24.25 -44.09 -30.85
N LEU A 106 23.70 -45.22 -30.40
CA LEU A 106 23.63 -45.60 -28.98
C LEU A 106 24.64 -46.71 -28.67
N PHE A 107 25.67 -46.47 -27.85
CA PHE A 107 26.44 -47.46 -27.06
C PHE A 107 27.45 -46.71 -26.14
N ALA A 108 27.96 -47.25 -25.02
CA ALA A 108 27.33 -47.94 -23.90
C ALA A 108 28.31 -48.03 -22.71
N ARG A 109 27.79 -47.87 -21.48
CA ARG A 109 28.26 -48.39 -20.17
C ARG A 109 29.75 -48.80 -19.98
N GLY A 110 30.36 -48.27 -18.91
CA GLY A 110 30.92 -49.14 -17.86
C GLY A 110 32.19 -48.68 -17.13
N GLY A 111 32.25 -48.97 -15.81
CA GLY A 111 33.51 -49.26 -15.11
C GLY A 111 34.12 -48.20 -14.18
N THR A 112 33.60 -48.08 -12.96
CA THR A 112 34.44 -47.68 -11.80
C THR A 112 35.29 -48.88 -11.36
N PRO A 113 36.49 -48.66 -10.79
CA PRO A 113 36.59 -48.78 -9.32
C PRO A 113 37.55 -47.77 -8.67
N ALA A 114 37.52 -47.69 -7.34
CA ALA A 114 38.36 -46.80 -6.53
C ALA A 114 39.50 -47.55 -5.82
N ARG A 115 40.53 -46.82 -5.36
CA ARG A 115 41.04 -46.87 -3.96
C ARG A 115 42.26 -45.96 -3.68
N ARG A 116 42.25 -45.38 -2.47
CA ARG A 116 43.37 -45.08 -1.53
C ARG A 116 44.65 -44.36 -2.04
N GLY A 117 45.09 -43.37 -1.27
CA GLY A 117 46.51 -42.96 -1.21
C GLY A 117 47.13 -43.18 0.18
N PRO A 118 48.41 -42.83 0.37
CA PRO A 118 49.01 -42.31 1.60
C PRO A 118 49.22 -40.77 1.49
N ALA A 119 49.23 -39.93 2.52
CA ALA A 119 49.78 -40.00 3.89
C ALA A 119 51.28 -39.61 3.98
N GLU A 120 51.49 -38.31 4.25
CA GLU A 120 52.52 -37.66 5.11
C GLU A 120 54.00 -38.09 5.06
N ARG A 121 54.89 -37.07 4.91
CA ARG A 121 55.91 -36.76 5.93
C ARG A 121 56.54 -35.37 5.76
N ASP A 122 57.18 -34.93 6.85
CA ASP A 122 57.55 -33.56 7.18
C ASP A 122 58.83 -33.04 6.50
N GLY A 123 59.04 -31.72 6.60
CA GLY A 123 60.27 -31.05 6.17
C GLY A 123 60.29 -29.57 6.53
N GLU A 124 60.66 -29.24 7.78
CA GLU A 124 60.88 -27.85 8.17
C GLU A 124 62.11 -27.24 7.48
N THR A 125 62.01 -25.98 7.06
CA THR A 125 63.15 -25.05 7.03
C THR A 125 62.68 -23.61 7.18
N THR A 126 63.31 -22.88 8.08
CA THR A 126 62.98 -21.48 8.39
C THR A 126 63.77 -20.50 7.53
N THR A 127 63.10 -19.47 7.02
CA THR A 127 63.65 -18.11 6.81
C THR A 127 62.47 -17.14 6.71
N GLY A 128 62.53 -16.01 7.42
CA GLY A 128 61.41 -15.09 7.55
C GLY A 128 61.40 -13.95 6.52
N ALA A 129 60.22 -13.64 6.00
CA ALA A 129 59.93 -12.36 5.35
C ALA A 129 58.56 -11.84 5.82
N ARG A 130 58.53 -10.67 6.46
CA ARG A 130 57.28 -10.05 6.94
C ARG A 130 56.42 -9.59 5.76
N ARG A 131 55.40 -10.38 5.40
CA ARG A 131 54.31 -9.93 4.51
C ARG A 131 53.08 -9.59 5.35
N VAL A 132 52.66 -8.33 5.33
CA VAL A 132 51.43 -7.90 6.02
C VAL A 132 50.22 -8.44 5.25
N LEU A 133 49.80 -9.65 5.62
CA LEU A 133 48.58 -10.26 5.11
C LEU A 133 47.37 -9.56 5.75
N ALA A 134 46.60 -8.85 4.93
CA ALA A 134 45.31 -8.30 5.35
C ALA A 134 44.42 -9.44 5.85
N GLY A 135 44.06 -9.38 7.13
CA GLY A 135 43.35 -10.44 7.83
C GLY A 135 41.92 -10.61 7.31
N ARG A 136 41.75 -11.47 6.29
CA ARG A 136 40.44 -12.03 5.94
C ARG A 136 39.98 -12.94 7.08
N ILE A 137 39.35 -12.35 8.09
CA ILE A 137 38.58 -13.08 9.10
C ILE A 137 37.46 -13.79 8.35
N ARG A 138 37.64 -15.09 8.11
CA ARG A 138 36.52 -15.98 7.79
C ARG A 138 35.78 -16.23 9.12
N PRO A 139 34.54 -15.75 9.31
CA PRO A 139 33.76 -16.15 10.48
C PRO A 139 33.55 -17.67 10.42
N SER A 140 33.91 -18.35 11.51
CA SER A 140 33.84 -19.80 11.61
C SER A 140 32.42 -20.26 11.94
N GLY A 141 31.79 -20.99 11.03
CA GLY A 141 30.85 -22.05 11.40
C GLY A 141 29.40 -21.68 11.77
N GLU A 142 28.98 -20.41 11.82
CA GLU A 142 27.53 -20.12 11.68
C GLU A 142 27.11 -20.44 10.24
N ARG A 143 25.99 -21.14 10.05
CA ARG A 143 25.31 -21.14 8.74
C ARG A 143 24.92 -19.68 8.45
N ALA A 144 25.53 -19.08 7.43
CA ALA A 144 25.30 -17.68 7.08
C ALA A 144 23.79 -17.40 6.97
N ARG A 145 23.31 -16.43 7.75
CA ARG A 145 21.88 -16.09 7.90
C ARG A 145 21.34 -15.68 6.54
N ARG A 146 20.61 -16.60 5.89
CA ARG A 146 20.26 -16.44 4.47
C ARG A 146 18.94 -15.71 4.37
N VAL A 147 18.92 -14.64 3.59
CA VAL A 147 17.67 -14.09 3.07
C VAL A 147 17.18 -15.02 1.97
N VAL A 148 15.98 -15.55 2.14
CA VAL A 148 15.29 -16.34 1.13
C VAL A 148 14.58 -15.37 0.19
N ARG A 149 14.98 -15.39 -1.09
CA ARG A 149 14.29 -14.67 -2.17
C ARG A 149 13.20 -15.55 -2.75
N GLN A 150 11.98 -15.03 -2.78
CA GLN A 150 10.81 -15.68 -3.37
C GLN A 150 10.14 -14.70 -4.35
N VAL A 151 9.59 -15.23 -5.44
CA VAL A 151 8.89 -14.45 -6.46
C VAL A 151 7.43 -14.88 -6.51
N VAL A 152 6.53 -13.91 -6.73
CA VAL A 152 5.11 -14.20 -6.89
C VAL A 152 4.87 -14.73 -8.30
N ARG A 153 4.12 -15.82 -8.40
CA ARG A 153 3.71 -16.43 -9.66
C ARG A 153 2.22 -16.72 -9.64
N THR A 154 1.59 -16.49 -10.78
CA THR A 154 0.28 -17.09 -11.09
C THR A 154 0.41 -18.62 -11.01
N ALA A 155 -0.66 -19.27 -10.57
CA ALA A 155 -0.78 -20.72 -10.53
C ALA A 155 -2.24 -21.09 -10.78
N ASP A 156 -2.44 -22.13 -11.58
CA ASP A 156 -3.77 -22.51 -12.03
C ASP A 156 -4.51 -23.25 -10.92
N LEU A 157 -5.82 -23.04 -10.86
CA LEU A 157 -6.76 -23.74 -10.01
C LEU A 157 -7.63 -24.66 -10.85
N GLU A 158 -8.25 -25.64 -10.20
CA GLU A 158 -9.36 -26.37 -10.82
C GLU A 158 -10.51 -25.39 -11.11
N ALA A 159 -10.97 -25.39 -12.37
CA ALA A 159 -12.09 -24.57 -12.82
C ALA A 159 -13.35 -24.98 -12.07
N LEU A 160 -14.15 -24.00 -11.64
CA LEU A 160 -15.42 -24.28 -10.99
C LEU A 160 -16.47 -24.69 -12.03
N PRO A 161 -17.38 -25.62 -11.70
CA PRO A 161 -18.53 -25.90 -12.56
C PRO A 161 -19.40 -24.64 -12.68
N VAL A 162 -19.96 -24.40 -13.86
CA VAL A 162 -20.94 -23.33 -14.07
C VAL A 162 -22.11 -23.54 -13.10
N PRO A 163 -22.48 -22.56 -12.26
CA PRO A 163 -23.61 -22.68 -11.35
C PRO A 163 -24.91 -22.98 -12.10
N ALA A 164 -25.81 -23.74 -11.48
CA ALA A 164 -27.17 -23.89 -12.00
C ALA A 164 -27.92 -22.55 -11.99
N ASP A 165 -28.79 -22.32 -12.97
CA ASP A 165 -29.57 -21.07 -13.07
C ASP A 165 -30.49 -20.80 -11.86
N THR A 166 -30.79 -21.83 -11.05
CA THR A 166 -31.58 -21.72 -9.81
C THR A 166 -30.99 -22.60 -8.70
N GLY A 167 -31.32 -22.27 -7.46
CA GLY A 167 -30.89 -23.01 -6.27
C GLY A 167 -31.56 -22.52 -4.99
N THR A 168 -31.06 -22.99 -3.84
CA THR A 168 -31.57 -22.62 -2.50
C THR A 168 -30.45 -22.25 -1.53
N ALA A 169 -29.23 -22.02 -2.05
CA ALA A 169 -28.03 -21.78 -1.24
C ALA A 169 -28.12 -20.52 -0.36
N PHE A 170 -28.95 -19.55 -0.75
CA PHE A 170 -29.13 -18.27 -0.09
C PHE A 170 -30.59 -18.05 0.36
N ASP A 171 -31.37 -19.11 0.55
CA ASP A 171 -32.78 -19.06 0.96
C ASP A 171 -33.02 -18.10 2.14
N GLY A 172 -33.84 -17.08 1.88
CA GLY A 172 -34.26 -16.06 2.85
C GLY A 172 -33.18 -15.05 3.23
N ARG A 173 -31.96 -15.15 2.68
CA ARG A 173 -30.82 -14.30 3.05
C ARG A 173 -30.84 -12.95 2.35
N THR A 174 -30.19 -11.95 2.93
CA THR A 174 -30.08 -10.59 2.36
C THR A 174 -28.69 -10.32 1.81
N PHE A 175 -28.60 -9.86 0.56
CA PHE A 175 -27.35 -9.50 -0.09
C PHE A 175 -27.31 -8.02 -0.46
N VAL A 176 -26.15 -7.40 -0.26
CA VAL A 176 -25.79 -6.09 -0.85
C VAL A 176 -24.77 -6.33 -1.94
N VAL A 177 -25.05 -5.85 -3.14
CA VAL A 177 -24.15 -5.91 -4.30
C VAL A 177 -23.85 -4.48 -4.73
N VAL A 178 -22.72 -3.92 -4.29
CA VAL A 178 -22.34 -2.54 -4.57
C VAL A 178 -22.11 -2.37 -6.08
N ASP A 179 -22.85 -1.47 -6.69
CA ASP A 179 -23.00 -1.34 -8.15
C ASP A 179 -21.69 -0.97 -8.87
N ASP A 180 -21.38 -1.69 -9.96
CA ASP A 180 -20.29 -1.42 -10.90
C ASP A 180 -20.68 -0.46 -12.03
N GLY A 181 -21.97 -0.24 -12.30
CA GLY A 181 -22.44 0.62 -13.39
C GLY A 181 -22.13 0.11 -14.81
N CYS A 182 -21.61 -1.12 -14.97
CA CYS A 182 -21.44 -1.80 -16.26
C CYS A 182 -22.33 -3.05 -16.43
N GLY A 183 -23.09 -3.41 -15.40
CA GLY A 183 -24.19 -4.38 -15.42
C GLY A 183 -23.94 -5.67 -14.62
N VAL A 184 -22.76 -5.84 -14.00
CA VAL A 184 -22.40 -7.07 -13.27
C VAL A 184 -23.29 -7.23 -12.04
N ALA A 185 -23.59 -6.15 -11.33
CA ALA A 185 -24.47 -6.13 -10.17
C ALA A 185 -25.89 -6.57 -10.48
N LEU A 186 -26.42 -6.21 -11.66
CA LEU A 186 -27.77 -6.59 -12.09
C LEU A 186 -27.85 -8.07 -12.45
N GLU A 187 -26.86 -8.57 -13.19
CA GLU A 187 -26.76 -10.00 -13.54
C GLU A 187 -26.51 -10.88 -12.31
N LEU A 188 -25.71 -10.41 -11.36
CA LEU A 188 -25.48 -11.09 -10.09
C LEU A 188 -26.68 -11.01 -9.15
N ALA A 189 -27.47 -9.93 -9.20
CA ALA A 189 -28.72 -9.85 -8.43
C ALA A 189 -29.74 -10.88 -8.93
N ASP A 190 -29.99 -10.94 -10.25
CA ASP A 190 -30.83 -11.97 -10.88
C ASP A 190 -30.40 -13.39 -10.48
N LEU A 191 -29.10 -13.68 -10.53
CA LEU A 191 -28.53 -14.95 -10.13
C LEU A 191 -28.71 -15.27 -8.63
N LEU A 192 -28.50 -14.29 -7.74
CA LEU A 192 -28.65 -14.49 -6.30
C LEU A 192 -30.11 -14.66 -5.87
N GLU A 193 -31.05 -13.91 -6.48
CA GLU A 193 -32.49 -14.06 -6.21
C GLU A 193 -33.02 -15.42 -6.68
N ARG A 194 -32.53 -15.93 -7.82
CA ARG A 194 -32.78 -17.31 -8.28
C ARG A 194 -32.18 -18.40 -7.37
N HIS A 195 -31.27 -18.04 -6.47
CA HIS A 195 -30.70 -18.91 -5.43
C HIS A 195 -31.29 -18.65 -4.03
N GLY A 196 -32.41 -17.92 -3.95
CA GLY A 196 -33.22 -17.73 -2.74
C GLY A 196 -32.93 -16.45 -1.94
N ALA A 197 -31.99 -15.61 -2.40
CA ALA A 197 -31.64 -14.35 -1.74
C ALA A 197 -32.69 -13.24 -1.98
N ARG A 198 -32.56 -12.16 -1.21
CA ARG A 198 -33.15 -10.84 -1.48
C ARG A 198 -32.01 -9.85 -1.66
N VAL A 199 -31.92 -9.20 -2.81
CA VAL A 199 -30.73 -8.40 -3.18
C VAL A 199 -31.03 -6.90 -3.13
N ARG A 200 -30.03 -6.10 -2.80
CA ARG A 200 -30.02 -4.63 -2.96
C ARG A 200 -28.77 -4.23 -3.72
N THR A 201 -28.91 -3.33 -4.70
CA THR A 201 -27.80 -2.84 -5.54
C THR A 201 -27.52 -1.34 -5.33
N PRO A 202 -26.95 -0.94 -4.18
CA PRO A 202 -26.64 0.45 -3.86
C PRO A 202 -25.33 0.92 -4.52
N LEU A 203 -25.12 2.24 -4.57
CA LEU A 203 -23.84 2.83 -5.02
C LEU A 203 -22.71 2.69 -3.98
N ASP A 204 -23.02 2.46 -2.71
CA ASP A 204 -22.04 2.23 -1.64
C ASP A 204 -22.64 1.26 -0.61
N VAL A 205 -21.81 0.69 0.28
CA VAL A 205 -22.29 -0.30 1.28
C VAL A 205 -23.26 0.36 2.27
N ASP A 206 -24.53 -0.05 2.26
CA ASP A 206 -25.57 0.48 3.15
C ASP A 206 -26.37 -0.61 3.89
N GLY A 207 -26.80 -0.29 5.11
CA GLY A 207 -27.62 -1.17 5.96
C GLY A 207 -26.96 -2.50 6.36
N GLU A 208 -27.77 -3.40 6.92
CA GLU A 208 -27.35 -4.76 7.29
C GLU A 208 -27.57 -5.75 6.12
N CYS A 209 -26.72 -6.78 6.06
CA CYS A 209 -26.81 -7.86 5.08
C CYS A 209 -26.16 -9.16 5.60
N ASP A 210 -26.66 -10.31 5.14
CA ASP A 210 -25.99 -11.60 5.31
C ASP A 210 -24.74 -11.74 4.41
N GLY A 211 -24.76 -11.12 3.24
CA GLY A 211 -23.68 -11.17 2.25
C GLY A 211 -23.43 -9.82 1.57
N LEU A 212 -22.16 -9.50 1.32
CA LEU A 212 -21.69 -8.29 0.67
C LEU A 212 -20.81 -8.67 -0.53
N VAL A 213 -21.16 -8.16 -1.71
CA VAL A 213 -20.35 -8.20 -2.91
C VAL A 213 -20.00 -6.76 -3.29
N HIS A 214 -18.71 -6.44 -3.39
CA HIS A 214 -18.24 -5.07 -3.60
C HIS A 214 -17.62 -4.91 -4.99
N LEU A 215 -18.41 -4.44 -5.97
CA LEU A 215 -18.00 -4.35 -7.39
C LEU A 215 -17.50 -2.97 -7.82
N ALA A 216 -17.43 -1.98 -6.92
CA ALA A 216 -17.08 -0.59 -7.26
C ALA A 216 -15.74 -0.41 -8.01
N ALA A 217 -14.78 -1.34 -7.88
CA ALA A 217 -13.51 -1.33 -8.60
C ALA A 217 -13.63 -1.80 -10.08
N LEU A 218 -14.82 -2.21 -10.52
CA LEU A 218 -15.15 -2.50 -11.92
C LEU A 218 -15.78 -1.29 -12.64
N ARG A 219 -16.01 -0.17 -11.93
CA ARG A 219 -16.62 1.04 -12.51
C ARG A 219 -15.76 1.63 -13.64
N PRO A 220 -16.33 1.99 -14.80
CA PRO A 220 -15.59 2.66 -15.86
C PRO A 220 -14.92 3.95 -15.36
N GLY A 221 -13.58 4.01 -15.45
CA GLY A 221 -12.80 5.17 -14.98
C GLY A 221 -12.68 5.29 -13.44
N ALA A 222 -12.88 4.20 -12.70
CA ALA A 222 -12.69 4.17 -11.25
C ALA A 222 -11.30 4.63 -10.80
N THR A 223 -11.24 5.26 -9.62
CA THR A 223 -10.01 5.35 -8.82
C THR A 223 -9.88 4.14 -7.89
N ALA A 224 -8.76 4.03 -7.17
CA ALA A 224 -8.62 3.05 -6.09
C ALA A 224 -9.79 3.17 -5.09
N VAL A 225 -10.49 2.07 -4.81
CA VAL A 225 -11.65 2.06 -3.89
C VAL A 225 -11.27 2.06 -2.41
N LEU A 226 -10.00 1.75 -2.11
CA LEU A 226 -9.43 1.91 -0.78
C LEU A 226 -8.63 3.23 -0.71
N PRO A 227 -8.72 3.97 0.41
CA PRO A 227 -9.21 3.51 1.72
C PRO A 227 -10.73 3.63 1.92
N ASP A 228 -11.45 4.36 1.07
CA ASP A 228 -12.80 4.87 1.37
C ASP A 228 -13.85 3.75 1.59
N ALA A 229 -13.82 2.68 0.80
CA ALA A 229 -14.70 1.51 0.94
C ALA A 229 -14.56 0.76 2.30
N TYR A 230 -13.45 0.94 3.02
CA TYR A 230 -13.20 0.20 4.27
C TYR A 230 -14.25 0.47 5.34
N ALA A 231 -14.79 1.68 5.43
CA ALA A 231 -15.79 2.03 6.45
C ALA A 231 -17.07 1.18 6.30
N GLY A 232 -17.56 1.02 5.07
CA GLY A 232 -18.71 0.18 4.73
C GLY A 232 -18.45 -1.30 4.97
N ILE A 233 -17.30 -1.81 4.50
CA ILE A 233 -16.90 -3.22 4.68
C ILE A 233 -16.77 -3.57 6.18
N ARG A 234 -16.18 -2.69 7.00
CA ARG A 234 -16.12 -2.84 8.46
C ARG A 234 -17.53 -2.89 9.07
N GLY A 235 -18.42 -2.00 8.66
CA GLY A 235 -19.81 -1.96 9.14
C GLY A 235 -20.56 -3.27 8.86
N ALA A 236 -20.50 -3.76 7.63
CA ALA A 236 -21.10 -5.03 7.24
C ALA A 236 -20.51 -6.22 8.02
N LEU A 237 -19.18 -6.29 8.19
CA LEU A 237 -18.51 -7.31 9.00
C LEU A 237 -18.92 -7.27 10.49
N ALA A 238 -19.20 -6.08 11.05
CA ALA A 238 -19.71 -5.95 12.41
C ALA A 238 -21.16 -6.46 12.55
N GLY A 239 -21.94 -6.47 11.46
CA GLY A 239 -23.30 -7.00 11.39
C GLY A 239 -23.42 -8.53 11.29
N GLY A 240 -22.31 -9.29 11.37
CA GLY A 240 -22.33 -10.76 11.34
C GLY A 240 -22.36 -11.37 9.93
N LEU A 241 -21.74 -10.69 8.96
CA LEU A 241 -21.60 -11.09 7.57
C LEU A 241 -21.11 -12.54 7.38
N ARG A 242 -21.78 -13.33 6.53
CA ARG A 242 -21.35 -14.70 6.16
C ARG A 242 -20.66 -14.81 4.81
N TRP A 243 -20.87 -13.85 3.91
CA TRP A 243 -20.19 -13.80 2.61
C TRP A 243 -19.61 -12.42 2.35
N LEU A 244 -18.31 -12.33 2.09
CA LEU A 244 -17.63 -11.13 1.59
C LEU A 244 -16.94 -11.45 0.26
N VAL A 245 -17.38 -10.79 -0.80
CA VAL A 245 -16.65 -10.74 -2.07
C VAL A 245 -16.21 -9.29 -2.32
N VAL A 246 -14.93 -9.11 -2.66
CA VAL A 246 -14.43 -7.85 -3.22
C VAL A 246 -13.91 -8.14 -4.64
N ALA A 247 -14.39 -7.41 -5.65
CA ALA A 247 -13.98 -7.64 -7.03
C ALA A 247 -12.87 -6.67 -7.46
N SER A 248 -12.00 -7.09 -8.38
CA SER A 248 -11.05 -6.24 -9.10
C SER A 248 -11.04 -6.57 -10.59
N GLY A 249 -10.82 -5.55 -11.43
CA GLY A 249 -10.90 -5.68 -12.88
C GLY A 249 -9.57 -5.92 -13.58
N ALA A 250 -8.57 -6.50 -12.91
CA ALA A 250 -7.16 -6.46 -13.32
C ALA A 250 -6.75 -7.55 -14.35
N GLY A 251 -7.68 -7.93 -15.23
CA GLY A 251 -7.42 -8.86 -16.32
C GLY A 251 -7.35 -10.33 -15.90
N GLY A 252 -7.94 -10.72 -14.76
CA GLY A 252 -7.93 -12.10 -14.24
C GLY A 252 -6.57 -12.61 -13.74
N THR A 253 -5.49 -11.91 -14.08
CA THR A 253 -4.09 -12.26 -13.80
C THR A 253 -3.47 -11.37 -12.73
N PHE A 254 -4.29 -10.69 -11.92
CA PHE A 254 -3.88 -9.81 -10.83
C PHE A 254 -3.09 -8.57 -11.28
N GLY A 255 -3.31 -8.11 -12.52
CA GLY A 255 -2.58 -7.02 -13.16
C GLY A 255 -1.23 -7.44 -13.76
N ARG A 256 -0.84 -8.72 -13.68
CA ARG A 256 0.50 -9.16 -14.15
C ARG A 256 0.68 -9.06 -15.66
N ALA A 257 -0.42 -9.16 -16.41
CA ALA A 257 -0.46 -8.93 -17.86
C ALA A 257 -0.60 -7.45 -18.27
N PHE A 258 -0.81 -6.51 -17.33
CA PHE A 258 -1.11 -5.11 -17.65
C PHE A 258 0.06 -4.40 -18.38
N ASP A 259 -0.25 -3.81 -19.53
CA ASP A 259 0.68 -3.17 -20.46
C ASP A 259 0.57 -1.63 -20.48
N GLY A 260 -0.51 -1.08 -19.92
CA GLY A 260 -0.84 0.35 -19.93
C GLY A 260 -2.13 0.69 -20.68
N GLY A 261 -2.80 -0.26 -21.33
CA GLY A 261 -3.95 -0.04 -22.22
C GLY A 261 -5.28 0.40 -21.57
N GLY A 262 -5.32 0.63 -20.25
CA GLY A 262 -6.51 1.07 -19.50
C GLY A 262 -7.58 -0.01 -19.29
N ILE A 263 -7.80 -0.89 -20.28
CA ILE A 263 -8.49 -2.17 -20.08
C ILE A 263 -7.61 -3.02 -19.17
N GLY A 264 -8.20 -3.68 -18.16
CA GLY A 264 -7.44 -4.47 -17.19
C GLY A 264 -6.62 -3.64 -16.19
N ASP A 265 -6.89 -2.33 -16.03
CA ASP A 265 -6.18 -1.49 -15.06
C ASP A 265 -6.30 -2.06 -13.64
N PRO A 266 -5.17 -2.41 -12.99
CA PRO A 266 -5.18 -2.96 -11.64
C PRO A 266 -5.38 -1.90 -10.55
N GLY A 267 -5.23 -0.61 -10.85
CA GLY A 267 -5.29 0.51 -9.92
C GLY A 267 -6.58 0.62 -9.08
N PRO A 268 -7.79 0.47 -9.66
CA PRO A 268 -9.06 0.54 -8.91
C PRO A 268 -9.17 -0.49 -7.77
N GLY A 269 -8.63 -1.69 -8.00
CA GLY A 269 -8.68 -2.80 -7.05
C GLY A 269 -7.51 -2.89 -6.06
N ALA A 270 -6.58 -1.92 -6.09
CA ALA A 270 -5.36 -1.94 -5.29
C ALA A 270 -5.65 -2.11 -3.79
N GLY A 271 -5.02 -3.11 -3.16
CA GLY A 271 -5.13 -3.40 -1.73
C GLY A 271 -6.33 -4.25 -1.31
N LEU A 272 -7.30 -4.51 -2.20
CA LEU A 272 -8.47 -5.34 -1.89
C LEU A 272 -8.09 -6.78 -1.53
N ARG A 273 -7.05 -7.34 -2.15
CA ARG A 273 -6.61 -8.73 -1.87
C ARG A 273 -5.86 -8.78 -0.53
N GLY A 274 -5.07 -7.75 -0.21
CA GLY A 274 -4.43 -7.61 1.11
C GLY A 274 -5.44 -7.47 2.25
N LEU A 275 -6.50 -6.68 2.04
CA LEU A 275 -7.64 -6.58 2.96
C LEU A 275 -8.34 -7.94 3.12
N ALA A 276 -8.78 -8.56 2.03
CA ALA A 276 -9.51 -9.82 2.05
C ALA A 276 -8.75 -10.96 2.76
N ARG A 277 -7.44 -11.10 2.49
CA ARG A 277 -6.58 -12.07 3.18
C ARG A 277 -6.53 -11.86 4.69
N THR A 278 -6.62 -10.63 5.17
CA THR A 278 -6.61 -10.33 6.61
C THR A 278 -8.00 -10.52 7.24
N VAL A 279 -9.07 -10.11 6.57
CA VAL A 279 -10.45 -10.38 7.02
C VAL A 279 -10.68 -11.88 7.17
N ALA A 280 -10.22 -12.70 6.23
CA ALA A 280 -10.29 -14.17 6.31
C ALA A 280 -9.54 -14.79 7.52
N GLN A 281 -8.52 -14.10 8.08
CA GLN A 281 -7.83 -14.53 9.30
C GLN A 281 -8.52 -14.05 10.60
N GLU A 282 -9.44 -13.08 10.49
CA GLU A 282 -10.15 -12.49 11.63
C GLU A 282 -11.60 -12.98 11.76
N TYR A 283 -12.21 -13.37 10.64
CA TYR A 283 -13.59 -13.84 10.52
C TYR A 283 -13.60 -15.24 9.89
N PRO A 284 -13.16 -16.29 10.60
CA PRO A 284 -13.01 -17.64 10.03
C PRO A 284 -14.35 -18.29 9.64
N ASP A 285 -15.46 -17.82 10.20
CA ASP A 285 -16.83 -18.27 9.90
C ASP A 285 -17.48 -17.50 8.73
N THR A 286 -16.77 -16.52 8.15
CA THR A 286 -17.19 -15.76 6.97
C THR A 286 -16.47 -16.28 5.73
N LEU A 287 -17.20 -16.62 4.67
CA LEU A 287 -16.63 -16.90 3.35
C LEU A 287 -16.07 -15.59 2.77
N VAL A 288 -14.76 -15.49 2.61
CA VAL A 288 -14.09 -14.31 2.04
C VAL A 288 -13.41 -14.64 0.72
N ARG A 289 -13.69 -13.85 -0.32
CA ARG A 289 -13.04 -13.90 -1.64
C ARG A 289 -12.63 -12.50 -2.09
N ALA A 290 -11.42 -12.36 -2.62
CA ALA A 290 -11.10 -11.33 -3.58
C ALA A 290 -11.03 -11.96 -4.97
N VAL A 291 -11.91 -11.51 -5.87
CA VAL A 291 -12.12 -12.08 -7.21
C VAL A 291 -11.62 -11.09 -8.25
N ASP A 292 -10.52 -11.42 -8.92
CA ASP A 292 -10.01 -10.65 -10.04
C ASP A 292 -10.60 -11.17 -11.36
N VAL A 293 -11.01 -10.30 -12.27
CA VAL A 293 -11.67 -10.68 -13.54
C VAL A 293 -11.12 -9.87 -14.72
N ASP A 294 -11.23 -10.43 -15.93
CA ASP A 294 -11.04 -9.64 -17.14
C ASP A 294 -12.28 -8.78 -17.42
N THR A 295 -12.07 -7.46 -17.51
CA THR A 295 -13.13 -6.48 -17.82
C THR A 295 -13.55 -6.49 -19.30
N LYS A 296 -12.96 -7.36 -20.13
CA LYS A 296 -13.42 -7.69 -21.48
C LYS A 296 -14.56 -8.73 -21.51
N ASP A 297 -14.74 -9.50 -20.44
CA ASP A 297 -15.81 -10.50 -20.36
C ASP A 297 -17.21 -9.87 -20.26
N THR A 298 -18.25 -10.62 -20.61
CA THR A 298 -19.63 -10.14 -20.48
C THR A 298 -20.05 -10.03 -19.00
N PRO A 299 -20.93 -9.08 -18.63
CA PRO A 299 -21.41 -8.96 -17.25
C PRO A 299 -22.01 -10.25 -16.69
N ARG A 300 -22.73 -11.03 -17.51
CA ARG A 300 -23.26 -12.36 -17.13
C ARG A 300 -22.14 -13.36 -16.81
N ALA A 301 -21.07 -13.40 -17.60
CA ALA A 301 -19.95 -14.31 -17.36
C ALA A 301 -19.20 -13.95 -16.06
N ILE A 302 -18.97 -12.65 -15.83
CA ILE A 302 -18.39 -12.14 -14.57
C ILE A 302 -19.29 -12.51 -13.38
N ALA A 303 -20.61 -12.29 -13.48
CA ALA A 303 -21.56 -12.60 -12.43
C ALA A 303 -21.65 -14.12 -12.13
N LEU A 304 -21.64 -14.98 -13.15
CA LEU A 304 -21.61 -16.44 -12.99
C LEU A 304 -20.35 -16.93 -12.27
N ARG A 305 -19.18 -16.35 -12.57
CA ARG A 305 -17.92 -16.66 -11.86
C ARG A 305 -17.98 -16.22 -10.40
N ILE A 306 -18.51 -15.03 -10.12
CA ILE A 306 -18.69 -14.55 -8.74
C ILE A 306 -19.67 -15.43 -7.95
N LEU A 307 -20.78 -15.87 -8.57
CA LEU A 307 -21.68 -16.85 -7.98
C LEU A 307 -20.96 -18.18 -7.69
N ALA A 308 -20.12 -18.67 -8.61
CA ALA A 308 -19.35 -19.90 -8.39
C ALA A 308 -18.41 -19.78 -7.17
N GLU A 309 -17.71 -18.64 -7.01
CA GLU A 309 -16.83 -18.39 -5.86
C GLU A 309 -17.58 -18.17 -4.54
N LEU A 310 -18.84 -17.72 -4.57
CA LEU A 310 -19.76 -17.66 -3.43
C LEU A 310 -20.27 -19.05 -2.99
N LEU A 311 -20.34 -20.01 -3.92
CA LEU A 311 -20.74 -21.40 -3.67
C LEU A 311 -19.54 -22.30 -3.29
N ASP A 312 -18.35 -22.02 -3.81
CA ASP A 312 -17.11 -22.71 -3.42
C ASP A 312 -16.61 -22.21 -2.05
N ALA A 313 -17.15 -22.78 -0.98
CA ALA A 313 -16.69 -22.52 0.40
C ALA A 313 -15.25 -22.99 0.71
N ARG A 314 -14.59 -23.78 -0.16
CA ARG A 314 -13.26 -24.36 0.10
C ARG A 314 -12.13 -23.78 -0.76
N GLY A 315 -12.46 -22.96 -1.75
CA GLY A 315 -11.51 -22.22 -2.56
C GLY A 315 -10.62 -21.25 -1.76
N PRO A 316 -9.50 -20.78 -2.37
CA PRO A 316 -8.60 -19.84 -1.73
C PRO A 316 -9.21 -18.43 -1.65
N VAL A 317 -8.74 -17.63 -0.70
CA VAL A 317 -9.22 -16.25 -0.47
C VAL A 317 -8.96 -15.31 -1.65
N VAL A 318 -8.00 -15.63 -2.52
CA VAL A 318 -7.66 -14.81 -3.71
C VAL A 318 -7.70 -15.69 -4.94
N VAL A 319 -8.57 -15.32 -5.87
CA VAL A 319 -8.83 -16.02 -7.14
C VAL A 319 -8.85 -15.00 -8.28
N GLY A 320 -8.45 -15.44 -9.46
CA GLY A 320 -8.47 -14.64 -10.69
C GLY A 320 -9.07 -15.45 -11.83
N HIS A 321 -9.84 -14.81 -12.70
CA HIS A 321 -10.51 -15.45 -13.84
C HIS A 321 -10.15 -14.77 -15.15
N GLU A 322 -9.39 -15.47 -16.00
CA GLU A 322 -9.02 -15.06 -17.35
C GLU A 322 -9.79 -15.95 -18.35
N GLY A 323 -10.98 -15.48 -18.78
CA GLY A 323 -11.91 -16.31 -19.54
C GLY A 323 -12.40 -17.51 -18.72
N ASP A 324 -12.13 -18.73 -19.19
CA ASP A 324 -12.47 -19.98 -18.48
C ASP A 324 -11.34 -20.45 -17.55
N LEU A 325 -10.19 -19.77 -17.53
CA LEU A 325 -9.06 -20.12 -16.67
C LEU A 325 -9.21 -19.49 -15.29
N ARG A 326 -9.13 -20.32 -14.25
CA ARG A 326 -9.14 -19.91 -12.84
C ARG A 326 -7.72 -19.98 -12.28
N HIS A 327 -7.26 -18.92 -11.63
CA HIS A 327 -5.90 -18.81 -11.09
C HIS A 327 -5.87 -18.34 -9.63
N THR A 328 -4.71 -18.50 -8.99
CA THR A 328 -4.32 -17.85 -7.74
C THR A 328 -2.85 -17.42 -7.78
N THR A 329 -2.34 -16.84 -6.69
CA THR A 329 -0.93 -16.45 -6.53
C THR A 329 -0.20 -17.38 -5.57
N ARG A 330 0.98 -17.88 -5.97
CA ARG A 330 1.90 -18.64 -5.10
C ARG A 330 3.27 -17.98 -5.00
N LEU A 331 3.98 -18.25 -3.91
CA LEU A 331 5.39 -17.90 -3.77
C LEU A 331 6.29 -19.05 -4.24
N VAL A 332 7.26 -18.73 -5.09
CA VAL A 332 8.27 -19.67 -5.59
C VAL A 332 9.65 -19.17 -5.17
N PRO A 333 10.45 -19.95 -4.42
CA PRO A 333 11.85 -19.58 -4.13
C PRO A 333 12.65 -19.48 -5.43
N ALA A 334 13.35 -18.35 -5.65
CA ALA A 334 14.10 -18.09 -6.87
C ALA A 334 15.38 -17.32 -6.54
N GLU A 335 16.53 -18.01 -6.55
CA GLU A 335 17.82 -17.41 -6.22
C GLU A 335 18.28 -16.39 -7.26
N LEU A 336 18.61 -15.17 -6.82
CA LEU A 336 19.29 -14.18 -7.64
C LEU A 336 20.80 -14.17 -7.34
N ARG A 337 21.61 -14.25 -8.41
CA ARG A 337 23.08 -14.18 -8.38
C ARG A 337 23.57 -12.82 -8.88
N GLY A 338 24.83 -12.51 -8.61
CA GLY A 338 25.45 -11.22 -8.92
C GLY A 338 25.88 -10.46 -7.66
N GLU A 339 26.50 -9.31 -7.85
CA GLU A 339 27.06 -8.51 -6.76
C GLU A 339 25.96 -7.70 -6.04
N ALA A 340 26.20 -7.33 -4.79
CA ALA A 340 25.27 -6.51 -4.00
C ALA A 340 25.54 -5.00 -4.23
N ARG A 341 25.67 -4.59 -5.49
CA ARG A 341 26.09 -3.23 -5.88
C ARG A 341 25.25 -2.71 -7.03
N VAL A 342 24.52 -1.62 -6.78
CA VAL A 342 23.72 -0.93 -7.80
C VAL A 342 24.63 -0.30 -8.86
N PRO A 343 24.29 -0.37 -10.17
CA PRO A 343 25.02 0.32 -11.23
C PRO A 343 24.74 1.83 -11.18
N LEU A 344 25.34 2.50 -10.20
CA LEU A 344 25.20 3.94 -9.95
C LEU A 344 26.59 4.57 -9.78
N GLU A 345 26.83 5.68 -10.48
CA GLU A 345 28.07 6.45 -10.41
C GLU A 345 28.06 7.45 -9.24
N ARG A 346 29.22 8.07 -8.97
CA ARG A 346 29.41 8.92 -7.79
C ARG A 346 28.62 10.24 -7.85
N ASP A 347 28.34 10.74 -9.05
CA ASP A 347 27.48 11.91 -9.28
C ASP A 347 25.98 11.55 -9.34
N GLY A 348 25.65 10.26 -9.29
CA GLY A 348 24.27 9.77 -9.27
C GLY A 348 23.52 10.22 -8.02
N VAL A 349 22.19 10.33 -8.14
CA VAL A 349 21.33 10.94 -7.11
C VAL A 349 20.22 9.96 -6.71
N VAL A 350 20.05 9.73 -5.40
CA VAL A 350 18.98 8.86 -4.86
C VAL A 350 18.13 9.62 -3.84
N LEU A 351 16.80 9.57 -4.02
CA LEU A 351 15.80 10.12 -3.09
C LEU A 351 15.19 8.99 -2.24
N LEU A 352 15.33 9.07 -0.90
CA LEU A 352 14.78 8.08 0.04
C LEU A 352 13.74 8.71 0.98
N THR A 353 12.46 8.37 0.78
CA THR A 353 11.39 8.82 1.70
C THR A 353 11.27 7.85 2.87
N GLY A 354 11.23 8.37 4.10
CA GLY A 354 11.47 7.57 5.31
C GLY A 354 12.96 7.28 5.56
N GLY A 355 13.86 7.75 4.69
CA GLY A 355 15.28 7.37 4.63
C GLY A 355 16.17 7.80 5.81
N ALA A 356 15.66 8.51 6.81
CA ALA A 356 16.45 8.95 7.97
C ALA A 356 16.36 8.00 9.18
N ARG A 357 15.56 6.93 9.12
CA ARG A 357 15.34 5.98 10.22
C ARG A 357 15.25 4.53 9.73
N GLY A 358 15.48 3.58 10.65
CA GLY A 358 15.25 2.15 10.44
C GLY A 358 15.96 1.55 9.23
N VAL A 359 15.28 0.62 8.56
CA VAL A 359 15.80 -0.13 7.39
C VAL A 359 16.17 0.81 6.23
N THR A 360 15.34 1.82 5.97
CA THR A 360 15.53 2.76 4.85
C THR A 360 16.81 3.58 5.02
N ALA A 361 17.19 3.93 6.25
CA ALA A 361 18.49 4.57 6.54
C ALA A 361 19.68 3.62 6.33
N ARG A 362 19.55 2.32 6.64
CA ARG A 362 20.61 1.34 6.34
C ARG A 362 20.85 1.19 4.84
N VAL A 363 19.78 1.20 4.05
CA VAL A 363 19.86 1.20 2.58
C VAL A 363 20.48 2.50 2.04
N ALA A 364 20.11 3.66 2.58
CA ALA A 364 20.77 4.94 2.24
C ALA A 364 22.28 4.89 2.51
N LEU A 365 22.67 4.36 3.68
CA LEU A 365 24.06 4.30 4.12
C LEU A 365 24.91 3.36 3.27
N GLU A 366 24.36 2.21 2.88
CA GLU A 366 25.10 1.25 2.05
C GLU A 366 25.17 1.68 0.57
N LEU A 367 24.15 2.38 0.06
CA LEU A 367 24.25 3.08 -1.23
C LEU A 367 25.38 4.11 -1.20
N ALA A 368 25.42 4.97 -0.18
CA ALA A 368 26.48 5.96 -0.01
C ALA A 368 27.87 5.31 0.08
N ARG A 369 28.02 4.20 0.82
CA ARG A 369 29.30 3.45 0.92
C ARG A 369 29.77 2.80 -0.37
N THR A 370 28.85 2.21 -1.13
CA THR A 370 29.19 1.38 -2.31
C THR A 370 29.32 2.18 -3.61
N THR A 371 28.83 3.42 -3.64
CA THR A 371 28.80 4.27 -4.84
C THR A 371 29.39 5.67 -4.61
N GLY A 372 29.32 6.20 -3.39
CA GLY A 372 29.66 7.60 -3.07
C GLY A 372 28.62 8.62 -3.55
N CYS A 373 27.42 8.17 -3.94
CA CYS A 373 26.37 8.99 -4.57
C CYS A 373 25.85 10.16 -3.72
N HIS A 374 25.05 11.04 -4.34
CA HIS A 374 24.28 12.07 -3.65
C HIS A 374 23.01 11.48 -3.03
N ILE A 375 22.76 11.76 -1.74
CA ILE A 375 21.64 11.23 -0.97
C ILE A 375 20.68 12.37 -0.57
N GLU A 376 19.45 12.29 -1.06
CA GLU A 376 18.35 13.19 -0.71
C GLU A 376 17.35 12.40 0.16
N VAL A 377 17.01 12.92 1.35
CA VAL A 377 16.21 12.19 2.35
C VAL A 377 14.96 12.97 2.71
N MET A 378 13.78 12.34 2.67
CA MET A 378 12.51 12.99 3.04
C MET A 378 11.86 12.33 4.26
N GLY A 379 11.28 13.12 5.17
CA GLY A 379 10.50 12.61 6.30
C GLY A 379 9.66 13.67 7.01
N ARG A 380 8.72 13.24 7.84
CA ARG A 380 7.75 14.14 8.53
C ARG A 380 8.31 14.89 9.74
N THR A 381 9.42 14.42 10.31
CA THR A 381 10.10 15.12 11.42
C THR A 381 10.84 16.32 10.85
N LEU A 382 11.03 17.39 11.62
CA LEU A 382 11.96 18.46 11.22
C LEU A 382 13.41 17.95 11.30
N GLU A 383 14.33 18.56 10.56
CA GLU A 383 15.76 18.20 10.69
C GLU A 383 16.24 18.56 12.12
N PRO A 384 16.89 17.63 12.85
CA PRO A 384 17.41 17.90 14.20
C PRO A 384 18.56 18.91 14.18
N VAL A 385 18.24 20.19 14.29
CA VAL A 385 19.23 21.28 14.44
C VAL A 385 19.57 21.53 15.92
N GLY A 386 20.73 22.14 16.19
CA GLY A 386 21.18 22.43 17.56
C GLY A 386 21.60 21.19 18.38
N PRO A 387 21.84 21.34 19.70
CA PRO A 387 22.26 20.25 20.57
C PRO A 387 21.15 19.22 20.83
N ALA A 388 21.51 17.97 21.13
CA ALA A 388 20.56 16.94 21.50
C ALA A 388 19.91 17.19 22.87
N SER A 389 18.60 16.97 23.00
CA SER A 389 17.92 17.02 24.30
C SER A 389 18.37 15.87 25.22
N PHE A 390 18.60 16.18 26.49
CA PHE A 390 19.07 15.25 27.54
C PHE A 390 20.28 14.41 27.12
N PRO A 391 21.40 15.00 26.66
CA PRO A 391 22.46 14.27 25.95
C PRO A 391 23.04 13.10 26.75
N ASP A 392 23.17 13.26 28.07
CA ASP A 392 23.73 12.28 29.01
C ASP A 392 22.75 11.14 29.39
N VAL A 393 21.52 11.17 28.86
CA VAL A 393 20.45 10.22 29.17
C VAL A 393 20.20 9.35 27.93
N PRO A 394 20.85 8.18 27.78
CA PRO A 394 20.86 7.44 26.52
C PRO A 394 19.55 6.69 26.25
N ASP A 395 18.91 6.12 27.29
CA ASP A 395 17.83 5.14 27.16
C ASP A 395 16.42 5.71 27.39
N GLU A 396 15.43 4.98 26.88
CA GLU A 396 14.01 5.32 26.96
C GLU A 396 13.50 5.48 28.41
N ALA A 397 13.93 4.60 29.32
CA ALA A 397 13.49 4.65 30.72
C ALA A 397 14.16 5.82 31.47
N GLY A 398 15.41 6.17 31.12
CA GLY A 398 16.07 7.40 31.55
C GLY A 398 15.33 8.65 31.11
N LEU A 399 14.98 8.75 29.81
CA LEU A 399 14.21 9.88 29.29
C LEU A 399 12.83 9.99 29.95
N ARG A 400 12.15 8.85 30.15
CA ARG A 400 10.88 8.77 30.89
C ARG A 400 11.04 9.29 32.33
N ARG A 401 12.05 8.83 33.08
CA ARG A 401 12.34 9.32 34.45
C ARG A 401 12.61 10.83 34.47
N ALA A 402 13.43 11.33 33.55
CA ALA A 402 13.78 12.75 33.48
C ALA A 402 12.56 13.64 33.16
N LEU A 403 11.69 13.21 32.25
CA LEU A 403 10.46 13.94 31.90
C LEU A 403 9.38 13.86 33.00
N VAL A 404 9.29 12.76 33.74
CA VAL A 404 8.44 12.67 34.94
C VAL A 404 8.96 13.62 36.03
N ALA A 405 10.27 13.68 36.25
CA ALA A 405 10.88 14.55 37.25
C ALA A 405 10.73 16.06 36.96
N GLN A 406 10.49 16.44 35.70
CA GLN A 406 10.15 17.82 35.31
C GLN A 406 8.68 18.19 35.60
N GLY A 407 7.81 17.20 35.85
CA GLY A 407 6.39 17.41 36.14
C GLY A 407 5.57 17.96 34.95
N GLY A 408 4.33 18.36 35.24
CA GLY A 408 3.48 19.14 34.32
C GLY A 408 3.01 18.43 33.02
N ARG A 409 3.26 17.13 32.84
CA ARG A 409 2.92 16.38 31.62
C ARG A 409 2.08 15.15 31.92
N ARG A 410 1.09 14.87 31.08
CA ARG A 410 0.30 13.62 31.11
C ARG A 410 1.14 12.45 30.57
N PRO A 411 0.89 11.20 30.99
CA PRO A 411 1.68 10.04 30.54
C PRO A 411 1.83 9.93 29.02
N ALA A 412 0.74 10.12 28.25
CA ALA A 412 0.78 10.07 26.80
C ALA A 412 1.69 11.14 26.16
N GLU A 413 1.83 12.31 26.79
CA GLU A 413 2.69 13.41 26.34
C GLU A 413 4.16 13.14 26.67
N ILE A 414 4.44 12.50 27.81
CA ILE A 414 5.77 11.99 28.16
C ILE A 414 6.19 10.95 27.12
N GLU A 415 5.36 9.94 26.87
CA GLU A 415 5.63 8.90 25.87
C GLU A 415 5.83 9.46 24.45
N ALA A 416 5.03 10.45 24.04
CA ALA A 416 5.23 11.14 22.77
C ALA A 416 6.55 11.94 22.74
N THR A 417 6.93 12.58 23.84
CA THR A 417 8.17 13.34 23.96
C THR A 417 9.40 12.42 23.94
N VAL A 418 9.36 11.27 24.63
CA VAL A 418 10.43 10.25 24.59
C VAL A 418 10.61 9.72 23.17
N ARG A 419 9.53 9.30 22.50
CA ARG A 419 9.58 8.83 21.10
C ARG A 419 10.14 9.88 20.14
N ARG A 420 9.79 11.16 20.33
CA ARG A 420 10.33 12.28 19.55
C ARG A 420 11.85 12.43 19.75
N ILE A 421 12.33 12.49 20.99
CA ILE A 421 13.76 12.66 21.30
C ILE A 421 14.59 11.50 20.75
N LEU A 422 14.11 10.26 20.89
CA LEU A 422 14.79 9.08 20.34
C LEU A 422 14.81 9.09 18.80
N ALA A 423 13.72 9.50 18.15
CA ALA A 423 13.68 9.66 16.70
C ALA A 423 14.63 10.76 16.20
N GLU A 424 14.71 11.90 16.89
CA GLU A 424 15.63 13.00 16.54
C GLU A 424 17.10 12.59 16.68
N ARG A 425 17.44 11.78 17.68
CA ARG A 425 18.80 11.21 17.83
C ARG A 425 19.12 10.21 16.72
N GLU A 426 18.19 9.32 16.38
CA GLU A 426 18.34 8.35 15.30
C GLU A 426 18.53 9.05 13.94
N ILE A 427 17.70 10.07 13.66
CA ILE A 427 17.82 10.90 12.45
C ILE A 427 19.19 11.59 12.39
N ARG A 428 19.64 12.23 13.49
CA ARG A 428 20.95 12.88 13.55
C ARG A 428 22.08 11.90 13.25
N ALA A 429 22.13 10.78 13.97
CA ALA A 429 23.19 9.77 13.81
C ALA A 429 23.24 9.20 12.38
N ASN A 430 22.08 8.93 11.77
CA ASN A 430 22.01 8.45 10.40
C ASN A 430 22.43 9.53 9.38
N LEU A 431 21.98 10.78 9.55
CA LEU A 431 22.38 11.89 8.67
C LEU A 431 23.88 12.20 8.77
N ASP A 432 24.47 12.09 9.96
CA ASP A 432 25.90 12.32 10.16
C ASP A 432 26.74 11.16 9.57
N ALA A 433 26.36 9.90 9.80
CA ALA A 433 27.01 8.74 9.17
C ALA A 433 26.88 8.74 7.62
N LEU A 434 25.80 9.32 7.06
CA LEU A 434 25.67 9.51 5.62
C LEU A 434 26.69 10.53 5.07
N LYS A 435 27.00 11.60 5.82
CA LYS A 435 27.96 12.65 5.41
C LYS A 435 29.40 12.16 5.35
N GLU A 436 29.72 11.06 6.02
CA GLU A 436 31.04 10.40 5.96
C GLU A 436 31.28 9.65 4.63
N HIS A 437 30.23 9.41 3.83
CA HIS A 437 30.30 8.50 2.67
C HIS A 437 29.69 9.07 1.38
N ALA A 438 28.59 9.82 1.46
CA ALA A 438 27.88 10.38 0.31
C ALA A 438 28.58 11.64 -0.25
N ALA A 439 28.47 11.88 -1.56
CA ALA A 439 28.96 13.12 -2.19
C ALA A 439 28.22 14.38 -1.68
N SER A 440 26.95 14.24 -1.30
CA SER A 440 26.22 15.21 -0.48
C SER A 440 25.05 14.54 0.23
N VAL A 441 24.65 15.06 1.39
CA VAL A 441 23.42 14.67 2.10
C VAL A 441 22.53 15.90 2.26
N ARG A 442 21.23 15.75 1.98
CA ARG A 442 20.22 16.77 2.29
C ARG A 442 18.95 16.13 2.85
N TYR A 443 18.38 16.77 3.86
CA TYR A 443 17.07 16.40 4.42
C TYR A 443 15.96 17.33 3.92
N HIS A 444 14.76 16.78 3.77
CA HIS A 444 13.53 17.48 3.42
C HIS A 444 12.44 17.12 4.44
N ALA A 445 12.01 18.09 5.23
CA ALA A 445 10.86 17.92 6.11
C ALA A 445 9.56 18.03 5.30
N GLY A 446 8.68 17.03 5.38
CA GLY A 446 7.39 17.02 4.67
C GLY A 446 6.61 15.72 4.87
N ASP A 447 5.29 15.78 4.65
CA ASP A 447 4.46 14.58 4.59
C ASP A 447 4.42 14.04 3.16
N VAL A 448 4.58 12.73 3.00
CA VAL A 448 4.50 12.05 1.70
C VAL A 448 3.06 11.93 1.20
N ARG A 449 2.07 12.11 2.08
CA ARG A 449 0.64 12.14 1.74
C ARG A 449 0.21 13.43 1.01
N GLU A 450 1.09 14.41 0.92
CA GLU A 450 0.86 15.70 0.25
C GLU A 450 1.53 15.69 -1.14
N PRO A 451 0.80 15.42 -2.26
CA PRO A 451 1.43 15.21 -3.56
C PRO A 451 2.17 16.44 -4.09
N ARG A 452 1.76 17.64 -3.64
CA ARG A 452 2.46 18.91 -3.91
C ARG A 452 3.82 18.95 -3.21
N VAL A 453 3.89 18.60 -1.93
CA VAL A 453 5.15 18.57 -1.16
C VAL A 453 6.13 17.54 -1.74
N VAL A 454 5.63 16.37 -2.16
CA VAL A 454 6.45 15.36 -2.84
C VAL A 454 6.99 15.88 -4.17
N ARG A 455 6.14 16.49 -5.01
CA ARG A 455 6.56 17.09 -6.29
C ARG A 455 7.60 18.19 -6.08
N ASP A 456 7.34 19.13 -5.18
CA ASP A 456 8.24 20.21 -4.83
C ASP A 456 9.63 19.70 -4.38
N VAL A 457 9.70 18.57 -3.68
CA VAL A 457 10.98 17.93 -3.31
C VAL A 457 11.68 17.39 -4.56
N VAL A 458 10.98 16.63 -5.41
CA VAL A 458 11.55 16.06 -6.65
C VAL A 458 12.02 17.15 -7.62
N ASP A 459 11.23 18.20 -7.82
CA ASP A 459 11.60 19.36 -8.65
C ASP A 459 12.83 20.08 -8.08
N ARG A 460 12.92 20.25 -6.76
CA ARG A 460 14.12 20.77 -6.08
C ARG A 460 15.34 19.84 -6.14
N VAL A 461 15.18 18.56 -6.45
CA VAL A 461 16.28 17.61 -6.68
C VAL A 461 16.77 17.75 -8.13
N TYR A 462 15.87 17.70 -9.11
CA TYR A 462 16.22 17.94 -10.51
C TYR A 462 16.83 19.33 -10.75
N LEU A 463 16.35 20.39 -10.09
CA LEU A 463 16.91 21.73 -10.18
C LEU A 463 18.35 21.84 -9.63
N ARG A 464 18.72 20.98 -8.67
CA ARG A 464 20.04 21.01 -8.02
C ARG A 464 21.09 20.20 -8.78
N HIS A 465 20.72 19.02 -9.27
CA HIS A 465 21.66 18.04 -9.83
C HIS A 465 21.43 17.75 -11.32
N GLY A 466 20.37 18.27 -11.93
CA GLY A 466 19.91 17.92 -13.29
C GLY A 466 19.26 16.53 -13.39
N ARG A 467 19.71 15.57 -12.59
CA ARG A 467 19.35 14.14 -12.58
C ARG A 467 18.68 13.68 -11.29
N LEU A 468 18.02 12.52 -11.37
CA LEU A 468 17.52 11.70 -10.27
C LEU A 468 17.48 10.26 -10.76
N ASP A 469 18.40 9.44 -10.25
CA ASP A 469 18.70 8.11 -10.79
C ASP A 469 17.98 6.99 -10.02
N GLY A 470 17.62 7.25 -8.77
CA GLY A 470 16.96 6.28 -7.90
C GLY A 470 15.93 6.89 -6.95
N VAL A 471 14.84 6.17 -6.72
CA VAL A 471 13.89 6.44 -5.63
C VAL A 471 13.72 5.20 -4.77
N VAL A 472 13.69 5.40 -3.45
CA VAL A 472 13.35 4.36 -2.45
C VAL A 472 12.23 4.87 -1.54
N HIS A 473 11.01 4.39 -1.77
CA HIS A 473 9.87 4.63 -0.90
C HIS A 473 9.85 3.63 0.26
N GLY A 474 10.54 3.99 1.35
CA GLY A 474 10.51 3.30 2.64
C GLY A 474 9.72 4.07 3.71
N ALA A 475 8.72 4.87 3.31
CA ALA A 475 7.82 5.55 4.23
C ALA A 475 6.63 4.64 4.59
N GLY A 476 6.18 4.71 5.84
CA GLY A 476 5.11 3.86 6.34
C GLY A 476 4.88 4.09 7.83
N ILE A 477 3.73 3.64 8.30
CA ILE A 477 3.35 3.55 9.72
C ILE A 477 2.58 2.26 9.95
N VAL A 478 2.37 1.92 11.22
CA VAL A 478 1.65 0.73 11.68
C VAL A 478 0.75 1.18 12.84
N GLU A 479 -0.54 0.85 12.78
CA GLU A 479 -1.54 1.17 13.80
C GLU A 479 -2.41 -0.07 14.10
N ASP A 480 -1.78 -1.16 14.53
CA ASP A 480 -2.38 -2.51 14.66
C ASP A 480 -3.67 -2.54 15.50
N ARG A 481 -4.76 -3.02 14.89
CA ARG A 481 -6.06 -3.34 15.51
C ARG A 481 -6.78 -4.39 14.68
N LEU A 482 -7.58 -5.23 15.32
CA LEU A 482 -8.58 -6.07 14.63
C LEU A 482 -9.58 -5.19 13.89
N VAL A 483 -10.14 -5.62 12.76
CA VAL A 483 -11.05 -4.85 11.89
C VAL A 483 -12.22 -4.24 12.67
N ARG A 484 -12.86 -5.01 13.56
CA ARG A 484 -13.92 -4.53 14.46
C ARG A 484 -13.48 -3.32 15.32
N ASP A 485 -12.22 -3.32 15.78
CA ASP A 485 -11.59 -2.34 16.69
C ASP A 485 -10.77 -1.27 15.92
N LYS A 486 -10.80 -1.28 14.58
CA LYS A 486 -9.94 -0.50 13.67
C LYS A 486 -10.75 0.61 13.00
N GLU A 487 -10.62 1.84 13.49
CA GLU A 487 -11.34 2.99 12.96
C GLU A 487 -10.93 3.37 11.52
N PRO A 488 -11.86 3.85 10.66
CA PRO A 488 -11.57 4.16 9.26
C PRO A 488 -10.46 5.19 9.09
N GLN A 489 -10.40 6.22 9.93
CA GLN A 489 -9.35 7.24 9.87
C GLN A 489 -7.98 6.68 10.29
N SER A 490 -7.93 5.57 11.03
CA SER A 490 -6.70 4.83 11.33
C SER A 490 -6.26 3.97 10.15
N PHE A 491 -7.21 3.32 9.46
CA PHE A 491 -6.95 2.62 8.20
C PHE A 491 -6.42 3.58 7.13
N GLU A 492 -7.12 4.69 6.92
CA GLU A 492 -6.77 5.74 5.96
C GLU A 492 -5.34 6.28 6.19
N ARG A 493 -4.98 6.61 7.44
CA ARG A 493 -3.63 7.11 7.75
C ARG A 493 -2.54 6.12 7.32
N VAL A 494 -2.70 4.84 7.64
CA VAL A 494 -1.71 3.80 7.31
C VAL A 494 -1.66 3.55 5.80
N TYR A 495 -2.82 3.44 5.16
CA TYR A 495 -2.95 3.27 3.72
C TYR A 495 -2.32 4.44 2.95
N ARG A 496 -2.80 5.68 3.16
CA ARG A 496 -2.30 6.87 2.44
C ARG A 496 -0.82 7.16 2.64
N THR A 497 -0.26 6.90 3.83
CA THR A 497 1.17 7.14 4.10
C THR A 497 2.08 6.36 3.14
N LYS A 498 1.58 5.25 2.59
CA LYS A 498 2.31 4.31 1.74
C LYS A 498 1.82 4.34 0.28
N VAL A 499 0.51 4.33 0.04
CA VAL A 499 -0.06 4.24 -1.30
C VAL A 499 -0.03 5.59 -2.01
N ASP A 500 -0.63 6.63 -1.42
CA ASP A 500 -0.60 8.00 -1.95
C ASP A 500 0.86 8.50 -2.04
N GLY A 501 1.68 8.17 -1.03
CA GLY A 501 3.11 8.52 -0.99
C GLY A 501 3.95 7.90 -2.11
N ALA A 502 3.80 6.60 -2.38
CA ALA A 502 4.47 5.96 -3.51
C ALA A 502 3.94 6.49 -4.85
N SER A 503 2.63 6.67 -4.97
CA SER A 503 1.98 7.17 -6.19
C SER A 503 2.39 8.60 -6.53
N ALA A 504 2.51 9.48 -5.53
CA ALA A 504 2.98 10.85 -5.70
C ALA A 504 4.45 10.90 -6.17
N LEU A 505 5.32 10.01 -5.67
CA LEU A 505 6.69 9.89 -6.16
C LEU A 505 6.71 9.40 -7.61
N ALA A 506 5.98 8.32 -7.93
CA ALA A 506 5.92 7.75 -9.28
C ALA A 506 5.34 8.73 -10.33
N ALA A 507 4.48 9.66 -9.90
CA ALA A 507 3.91 10.72 -10.74
C ALA A 507 4.76 12.00 -10.80
N ALA A 508 5.79 12.14 -9.96
CA ALA A 508 6.68 13.31 -9.91
C ALA A 508 8.05 13.04 -10.56
N VAL A 509 8.55 11.80 -10.56
CA VAL A 509 9.78 11.44 -11.27
C VAL A 509 9.59 11.48 -12.79
N LYS A 510 10.68 11.77 -13.49
CA LYS A 510 10.75 11.61 -14.95
C LYS A 510 10.80 10.11 -15.33
N PRO A 511 10.33 9.72 -16.53
CA PRO A 511 10.36 8.34 -17.00
C PRO A 511 11.74 7.68 -17.11
N ASP A 512 12.83 8.45 -17.06
CA ASP A 512 14.23 8.01 -17.20
C ASP A 512 14.92 7.70 -15.86
N VAL A 513 14.21 7.77 -14.73
CA VAL A 513 14.72 7.30 -13.43
C VAL A 513 15.18 5.84 -13.52
N GLY A 514 16.41 5.54 -13.09
CA GLY A 514 17.07 4.24 -13.25
C GLY A 514 16.48 3.14 -12.36
N PHE A 515 16.02 3.47 -11.15
CA PHE A 515 15.23 2.56 -10.32
C PHE A 515 14.18 3.26 -9.45
N PHE A 516 13.04 2.59 -9.28
CA PHE A 516 11.94 3.00 -8.40
C PHE A 516 11.57 1.83 -7.50
N VAL A 517 11.97 1.92 -6.22
CA VAL A 517 11.84 0.85 -5.23
C VAL A 517 10.82 1.23 -4.18
N VAL A 518 9.89 0.33 -3.86
CA VAL A 518 8.97 0.45 -2.72
C VAL A 518 9.24 -0.68 -1.72
N PHE A 519 9.29 -0.37 -0.43
CA PHE A 519 9.37 -1.41 0.61
C PHE A 519 7.96 -1.91 0.93
N GLY A 520 7.62 -3.08 0.40
CA GLY A 520 6.40 -3.83 0.69
C GLY A 520 6.49 -4.60 2.02
N SER A 521 5.60 -5.58 2.20
CA SER A 521 5.65 -6.52 3.32
C SER A 521 4.89 -7.81 3.02
N VAL A 522 5.39 -8.93 3.56
CA VAL A 522 4.69 -10.23 3.58
C VAL A 522 3.24 -10.15 4.10
N ALA A 523 2.89 -9.11 4.87
CA ALA A 523 1.52 -8.84 5.29
C ALA A 523 0.56 -8.58 4.11
N GLY A 524 1.00 -7.96 3.01
CA GLY A 524 0.18 -7.81 1.80
C GLY A 524 -0.02 -9.15 1.07
N VAL A 525 1.05 -9.92 0.96
CA VAL A 525 1.10 -11.21 0.26
C VAL A 525 0.26 -12.29 0.95
N HIS A 526 0.19 -12.30 2.28
CA HIS A 526 -0.48 -13.34 3.07
C HIS A 526 -1.69 -12.88 3.88
N GLY A 527 -1.85 -11.56 4.10
CA GLY A 527 -2.67 -11.02 5.18
C GLY A 527 -1.97 -11.22 6.54
N ASN A 528 -2.30 -10.40 7.54
CA ASN A 528 -1.89 -10.66 8.92
C ASN A 528 -2.93 -10.11 9.91
N ARG A 529 -3.49 -10.98 10.74
CA ARG A 529 -4.47 -10.64 11.78
C ARG A 529 -4.03 -9.44 12.63
N GLY A 530 -4.88 -8.41 12.69
CA GLY A 530 -4.63 -7.13 13.36
C GLY A 530 -4.03 -6.05 12.45
N GLN A 531 -3.82 -6.33 11.16
CA GLN A 531 -3.10 -5.45 10.21
C GLN A 531 -3.84 -5.27 8.88
N ALA A 532 -5.17 -5.24 8.86
CA ALA A 532 -5.97 -5.20 7.62
C ALA A 532 -5.63 -4.00 6.72
N ASP A 533 -5.33 -2.85 7.31
CA ASP A 533 -4.87 -1.62 6.67
C ASP A 533 -3.45 -1.73 6.12
N TYR A 534 -2.51 -2.28 6.90
CA TYR A 534 -1.12 -2.42 6.50
C TYR A 534 -0.97 -3.52 5.43
N ALA A 535 -1.75 -4.60 5.50
CA ALA A 535 -1.85 -5.60 4.45
C ALA A 535 -2.38 -4.99 3.15
N ALA A 536 -3.51 -4.27 3.21
CA ALA A 536 -4.06 -3.55 2.05
C ALA A 536 -3.07 -2.52 1.47
N ALA A 537 -2.39 -1.74 2.32
CA ALA A 537 -1.43 -0.72 1.88
C ALA A 537 -0.22 -1.32 1.15
N ASN A 538 0.30 -2.47 1.60
CA ASN A 538 1.41 -3.13 0.93
C ASN A 538 0.96 -3.79 -0.38
N GLU A 539 -0.17 -4.50 -0.36
CA GLU A 539 -0.72 -5.18 -1.54
C GLU A 539 -1.18 -4.18 -2.62
N ALA A 540 -1.59 -2.96 -2.22
CA ALA A 540 -1.80 -1.85 -3.14
C ALA A 540 -0.51 -1.40 -3.83
N CYS A 541 0.64 -1.38 -3.14
CA CYS A 541 1.93 -1.10 -3.79
C CYS A 541 2.31 -2.19 -4.80
N ASP A 542 2.14 -3.47 -4.45
CA ASP A 542 2.38 -4.61 -5.36
C ASP A 542 1.56 -4.45 -6.65
N THR A 543 0.28 -4.12 -6.47
CA THR A 543 -0.69 -3.90 -7.55
C THR A 543 -0.29 -2.72 -8.43
N LEU A 544 0.01 -1.56 -7.84
CA LEU A 544 0.35 -0.34 -8.57
C LEU A 544 1.72 -0.38 -9.23
N ALA A 545 2.64 -1.24 -8.78
CA ALA A 545 3.92 -1.43 -9.46
C ALA A 545 3.78 -2.03 -10.87
N HIS A 546 2.72 -2.80 -11.12
CA HIS A 546 2.36 -3.23 -12.48
C HIS A 546 1.84 -2.07 -13.36
N VAL A 547 1.39 -0.96 -12.78
CA VAL A 547 1.11 0.30 -13.48
C VAL A 547 2.38 1.14 -13.65
N TRP A 548 3.19 1.31 -12.60
CA TRP A 548 4.39 2.15 -12.67
C TRP A 548 5.42 1.64 -13.69
N ARG A 549 5.54 0.30 -13.87
CA ARG A 549 6.45 -0.31 -14.87
C ARG A 549 6.13 0.01 -16.33
N THR A 550 4.91 0.47 -16.64
CA THR A 550 4.51 0.84 -18.03
C THR A 550 4.88 2.29 -18.34
N ARG A 551 5.19 3.09 -17.30
CA ARG A 551 5.47 4.53 -17.38
C ARG A 551 6.94 4.88 -17.08
N LEU A 552 7.61 4.09 -16.26
CA LEU A 552 9.02 4.26 -15.88
C LEU A 552 9.90 3.27 -16.66
N ARG A 553 11.01 3.74 -17.24
CA ARG A 553 11.92 2.94 -18.08
C ARG A 553 12.95 2.14 -17.28
N GLY A 554 13.31 2.61 -16.09
CA GLY A 554 14.19 1.91 -15.16
C GLY A 554 13.48 0.82 -14.36
N ARG A 555 14.21 0.18 -13.44
CA ARG A 555 13.68 -0.93 -12.65
C ARG A 555 12.62 -0.46 -11.65
N VAL A 556 11.37 -0.85 -11.89
CA VAL A 556 10.31 -0.80 -10.86
C VAL A 556 10.35 -2.09 -10.03
N LEU A 557 10.34 -1.95 -8.70
CA LEU A 557 10.42 -3.06 -7.75
C LEU A 557 9.61 -2.76 -6.48
N VAL A 558 8.74 -3.69 -6.07
CA VAL A 558 8.30 -3.81 -4.68
C VAL A 558 9.05 -4.94 -3.99
N ALA A 559 9.72 -4.60 -2.89
CA ALA A 559 10.45 -5.54 -2.05
C ALA A 559 9.61 -5.85 -0.81
N ASP A 560 8.91 -6.99 -0.83
CA ASP A 560 8.05 -7.45 0.26
C ASP A 560 8.85 -8.04 1.40
N TRP A 561 9.01 -7.25 2.46
CA TRP A 561 9.82 -7.64 3.60
C TRP A 561 9.06 -8.49 4.62
N GLY A 562 9.67 -9.63 4.96
CA GLY A 562 9.46 -10.29 6.24
C GLY A 562 10.04 -9.49 7.42
N PRO A 563 9.88 -9.96 8.67
CA PRO A 563 10.31 -9.23 9.84
C PRO A 563 11.84 -9.12 9.92
N TRP A 564 12.34 -7.90 10.18
CA TRP A 564 13.76 -7.62 10.33
C TRP A 564 14.22 -7.82 11.78
N ALA A 565 15.46 -8.29 11.96
CA ALA A 565 16.12 -8.34 13.26
C ALA A 565 16.71 -6.97 13.64
N GLY A 566 16.96 -6.77 14.94
CA GLY A 566 17.69 -5.57 15.43
C GLY A 566 16.85 -4.30 15.60
N GLY A 567 15.52 -4.37 15.55
CA GLY A 567 14.60 -3.28 15.91
C GLY A 567 13.80 -2.70 14.74
N GLY A 568 13.34 -1.45 14.89
CA GLY A 568 12.40 -0.82 13.96
C GLY A 568 10.95 -1.14 14.34
N MET A 569 10.17 -1.69 13.41
CA MET A 569 8.78 -2.10 13.67
C MET A 569 8.66 -3.40 14.49
N VAL A 570 9.74 -4.18 14.61
CA VAL A 570 9.77 -5.43 15.39
C VAL A 570 10.34 -5.17 16.78
N SER A 571 9.51 -5.26 17.82
CA SER A 571 9.97 -5.20 19.21
C SER A 571 10.71 -6.49 19.62
N PRO A 572 11.53 -6.46 20.69
CA PRO A 572 12.13 -7.67 21.23
C PRO A 572 11.09 -8.75 21.60
N GLU A 573 9.89 -8.35 22.02
CA GLU A 573 8.79 -9.23 22.41
C GLU A 573 8.20 -9.93 21.19
N LEU A 574 7.98 -9.16 20.11
CA LEU A 574 7.48 -9.66 18.84
C LEU A 574 8.51 -10.55 18.13
N ALA A 575 9.81 -10.22 18.23
CA ALA A 575 10.89 -11.09 17.77
C ALA A 575 10.90 -12.45 18.48
N ARG A 576 10.59 -12.50 19.79
CA ARG A 576 10.46 -13.75 20.55
C ARG A 576 9.20 -14.53 20.15
N GLU A 577 8.11 -13.86 19.76
CA GLU A 577 6.91 -14.50 19.22
C GLU A 577 7.12 -15.07 17.82
N TYR A 578 7.76 -14.32 16.91
CA TYR A 578 8.14 -14.82 15.59
C TYR A 578 9.04 -16.06 15.71
N ALA A 579 10.02 -16.07 16.62
CA ALA A 579 10.83 -17.25 16.89
C ALA A 579 10.02 -18.47 17.36
N ARG A 580 9.02 -18.28 18.26
CA ARG A 580 8.10 -19.36 18.67
C ARG A 580 7.25 -19.90 17.51
N ARG A 581 6.84 -19.04 16.59
CA ARG A 581 6.02 -19.37 15.42
C ARG A 581 6.83 -19.92 14.22
N GLY A 582 8.13 -20.12 14.37
CA GLY A 582 9.00 -20.56 13.26
C GLY A 582 9.16 -19.52 12.15
N ILE A 583 8.99 -18.23 12.45
CA ILE A 583 9.13 -17.14 11.49
C ILE A 583 10.57 -16.61 11.57
N GLY A 584 11.35 -16.82 10.51
CA GLY A 584 12.75 -16.39 10.43
C GLY A 584 12.90 -14.88 10.25
N LEU A 585 13.74 -14.26 11.09
CA LEU A 585 14.06 -12.84 11.00
C LEU A 585 15.13 -12.57 9.94
N ILE A 586 14.97 -11.49 9.20
CA ILE A 586 15.96 -10.98 8.23
C ILE A 586 17.11 -10.33 9.00
N ASP A 587 18.34 -10.81 8.77
CA ASP A 587 19.54 -10.15 9.27
C ASP A 587 19.77 -8.84 8.47
N PRO A 588 19.93 -7.67 9.10
CA PRO A 588 19.82 -6.40 8.39
C PRO A 588 20.82 -6.22 7.25
N ASP A 589 22.06 -6.62 7.44
CA ASP A 589 23.12 -6.35 6.47
C ASP A 589 22.98 -7.32 5.28
N ALA A 590 22.50 -8.54 5.53
CA ALA A 590 22.09 -9.48 4.49
C ALA A 590 20.82 -9.04 3.73
N GLY A 591 19.87 -8.39 4.41
CA GLY A 591 18.66 -7.80 3.82
C GLY A 591 18.99 -6.64 2.87
N VAL A 592 19.85 -5.72 3.30
CA VAL A 592 20.35 -4.63 2.45
C VAL A 592 21.10 -5.20 1.23
N ALA A 593 22.02 -6.15 1.44
CA ALA A 593 22.75 -6.78 0.35
C ALA A 593 21.86 -7.55 -0.64
N ALA A 594 20.74 -8.13 -0.18
CA ALA A 594 19.73 -8.74 -1.03
C ALA A 594 19.02 -7.69 -1.90
N LEU A 595 18.63 -6.53 -1.33
CA LEU A 595 18.01 -5.45 -2.08
C LEU A 595 18.94 -4.83 -3.14
N LEU A 596 20.21 -4.55 -2.80
CA LEU A 596 21.14 -3.95 -3.75
C LEU A 596 21.43 -4.89 -4.93
N ARG A 597 21.49 -6.21 -4.69
CA ARG A 597 21.54 -7.22 -5.76
C ARG A 597 20.25 -7.24 -6.57
N GLU A 598 19.09 -7.12 -5.92
CA GLU A 598 17.81 -7.10 -6.61
C GLU A 598 17.74 -5.95 -7.60
N ILE A 599 18.05 -4.73 -7.18
CA ILE A 599 18.07 -3.53 -8.04
C ILE A 599 19.04 -3.71 -9.21
N ALA A 600 20.22 -4.30 -8.97
CA ALA A 600 21.28 -4.43 -9.97
C ALA A 600 21.08 -5.54 -11.02
N HIS A 601 20.39 -6.63 -10.66
CA HIS A 601 20.39 -7.87 -11.45
C HIS A 601 19.03 -8.54 -11.62
N GLY A 602 17.99 -8.08 -10.92
CA GLY A 602 16.65 -8.66 -11.00
C GLY A 602 15.82 -8.16 -12.19
N ASP A 603 14.77 -8.90 -12.47
CA ASP A 603 13.79 -8.75 -13.55
C ASP A 603 12.35 -8.55 -13.03
N GLU A 604 12.06 -9.05 -11.83
CA GLU A 604 10.72 -9.02 -11.21
C GLU A 604 10.22 -7.63 -10.83
N THR A 605 8.92 -7.38 -11.02
CA THR A 605 8.23 -6.19 -10.46
C THR A 605 7.94 -6.33 -8.96
N GLN A 606 7.82 -7.55 -8.43
CA GLN A 606 7.51 -7.83 -7.02
C GLN A 606 8.36 -9.01 -6.51
N VAL A 607 9.06 -8.83 -5.39
CA VAL A 607 9.93 -9.86 -4.79
C VAL A 607 9.73 -9.91 -3.28
N VAL A 608 9.49 -11.12 -2.76
CA VAL A 608 9.36 -11.38 -1.33
C VAL A 608 10.69 -11.82 -0.75
N PHE A 609 11.07 -11.20 0.36
CA PHE A 609 12.27 -11.54 1.12
C PHE A 609 11.89 -11.99 2.53
N THR A 610 12.33 -13.18 2.92
CA THR A 610 12.12 -13.74 4.27
C THR A 610 13.44 -14.19 4.90
N GLY A 611 13.52 -14.23 6.23
CA GLY A 611 14.66 -14.83 6.93
C GLY A 611 14.54 -16.34 6.97
N THR A 612 15.67 -17.07 6.89
CA THR A 612 15.67 -18.51 7.18
C THR A 612 15.17 -18.78 8.59
N VAL A 613 14.22 -19.71 8.71
CA VAL A 613 13.88 -20.40 9.97
C VAL A 613 15.14 -21.12 10.48
N ARG A 614 15.30 -21.23 11.80
CA ARG A 614 16.42 -21.92 12.46
C ARG A 614 16.14 -23.40 12.67
#